data_AF-A0A0N7L9P5-F1
#
_entry.id   AF-A0A0N7L9P5-F1
#
_cell.length_a   1.000
_cell.length_b   1.000
_cell.length_c   1.000
_cell.angle_alpha   90.00
_cell.angle_beta   90.00
_cell.angle_gamma   90.00
#
_symmetry.space_group_name_H-M   'P 1'
#
loop_
_entity.id
_entity.type
_entity.pdbx_description
1 polymer ?
#
loop_
_entity_poly.entity_id
_entity_poly.type
_entity_poly.pdbx_seq_one_letter_code
_entity_poly.pdbx_strand_id
1 'polypeptide(L)'
;MAQSKRPANLAPLSKEAFGANVQPGAATPKSKGHSITRPTQLSLVIGGSGDAKDVDVVTQKYNSQGFGIPRSEAGSAIKLDRIIYERKAHEGVEDTAHIKVTLGATNQVPLGLITPLHEIPKVGAPPALPKDANPVHMLLSYSLPSFTTAKALKDNFEDWLKLFAEGSKQNLTFDIALPLASSAANQKEADDLREAVEELLSKAWDEEVQRGKADGKSQEDIASNGLKIVVDGWGAPPLNDDSSQMLSSEVVNEWTGFVRRLALHPRVFLKLSPLKLPSPITSGSTASRAVDIAAPLSGAVGGATIASTAQAALDGAAAAVRTATEVAAGAASAAGLAGTKAVANNTPQGRRDELRARLRVLLDAALEAFGEERLVWSAHINKTSLTAGTDLASQIAGEDEEYAKLSPPEKWFEVTREALADMGLTEQSLNNIFNTNASTAYHL
;
A
#
# COMPACT_ATOMS: atom_id res chain seq x y z
N MET A 1 12.57 1.13 -29.78
CA MET A 1 11.55 1.48 -28.76
C MET A 1 10.27 0.74 -29.11
N ALA A 2 10.01 -0.40 -28.49
CA ALA A 2 8.78 -1.14 -28.70
C ALA A 2 7.69 -0.51 -27.82
N GLN A 3 6.60 -0.05 -28.42
CA GLN A 3 5.41 0.39 -27.67
C GLN A 3 4.86 -0.82 -26.90
N SER A 4 4.83 -0.72 -25.57
CA SER A 4 4.08 -1.63 -24.70
C SER A 4 2.63 -1.67 -25.20
N LYS A 5 2.20 -2.83 -25.73
CA LYS A 5 0.80 -3.04 -26.09
C LYS A 5 0.03 -3.24 -24.78
N ARG A 6 -0.86 -2.28 -24.47
CA ARG A 6 -1.90 -2.41 -23.45
C ARG A 6 -2.56 -3.79 -23.55
N PRO A 7 -2.88 -4.46 -22.41
CA PRO A 7 -3.77 -5.61 -22.44
C PRO A 7 -5.06 -5.23 -23.16
N ALA A 8 -5.50 -6.06 -24.12
CA ALA A 8 -6.59 -5.73 -25.04
C ALA A 8 -7.96 -5.52 -24.36
N ASN A 9 -8.06 -5.74 -23.04
CA ASN A 9 -9.33 -5.75 -22.29
C ASN A 9 -9.46 -4.66 -21.22
N LEU A 10 -8.47 -3.76 -21.05
CA LEU A 10 -8.63 -2.65 -20.12
C LEU A 10 -9.33 -1.48 -20.82
N ALA A 11 -10.53 -1.14 -20.36
CA ALA A 11 -11.25 0.03 -20.84
C ALA A 11 -10.37 1.28 -20.70
N PRO A 12 -10.33 2.19 -21.69
CA PRO A 12 -9.60 3.43 -21.55
C PRO A 12 -10.11 4.18 -20.31
N LEU A 13 -9.19 4.82 -19.58
CA LEU A 13 -9.49 5.79 -18.51
C LEU A 13 -10.35 6.91 -19.11
N SER A 14 -11.67 6.72 -19.14
CA SER A 14 -12.62 7.69 -19.68
C SER A 14 -12.81 8.81 -18.65
N LYS A 15 -12.99 10.04 -19.13
CA LYS A 15 -13.29 11.20 -18.26
C LYS A 15 -14.56 11.00 -17.43
N GLU A 16 -15.43 10.06 -17.83
CA GLU A 16 -16.67 9.70 -17.13
C GLU A 16 -16.40 8.87 -15.87
N ALA A 17 -15.28 8.14 -15.81
CA ALA A 17 -14.89 7.33 -14.65
C ALA A 17 -14.33 8.16 -13.47
N PHE A 18 -14.04 9.45 -13.66
CA PHE A 18 -13.42 10.33 -12.65
C PHE A 18 -14.34 11.44 -12.14
N GLY A 19 -15.65 11.22 -12.23
CA GLY A 19 -16.66 12.14 -11.76
C GLY A 19 -17.24 12.93 -12.92
N ALA A 20 -18.54 12.73 -13.15
CA ALA A 20 -19.32 13.69 -13.89
C ALA A 20 -19.07 15.08 -13.29
N ASN A 21 -18.79 16.07 -14.14
CA ASN A 21 -19.08 17.46 -13.81
C ASN A 21 -20.56 17.49 -13.40
N VAL A 22 -20.82 17.48 -12.09
CA VAL A 22 -22.18 17.57 -11.56
C VAL A 22 -22.71 18.94 -11.96
N GLN A 23 -23.57 18.97 -12.96
CA GLN A 23 -24.45 20.11 -13.16
C GLN A 23 -25.21 20.32 -11.84
N PRO A 24 -25.13 21.51 -11.22
CA PRO A 24 -25.89 21.78 -10.01
C PRO A 24 -27.38 21.80 -10.38
N GLY A 25 -28.09 20.70 -10.11
CA GLY A 25 -29.54 20.61 -10.32
C GLY A 25 -30.08 19.26 -10.81
N ALA A 26 -29.24 18.33 -11.29
CA ALA A 26 -29.72 17.01 -11.72
C ALA A 26 -29.67 16.01 -10.56
N ALA A 27 -30.83 15.50 -10.15
CA ALA A 27 -30.93 14.41 -9.18
C ALA A 27 -30.13 13.20 -9.68
N THR A 28 -29.01 12.92 -9.02
CA THR A 28 -28.17 11.76 -9.30
C THR A 28 -28.98 10.49 -9.01
N PRO A 29 -29.09 9.52 -9.92
CA PRO A 29 -29.57 8.21 -9.54
C PRO A 29 -28.57 7.67 -8.51
N LYS A 30 -29.02 7.48 -7.27
CA LYS A 30 -28.27 6.75 -6.25
C LYS A 30 -28.18 5.29 -6.70
N SER A 31 -27.25 4.96 -7.59
CA SER A 31 -26.91 3.55 -7.83
C SER A 31 -26.21 3.07 -6.57
N LYS A 32 -26.98 2.53 -5.62
CA LYS A 32 -26.54 1.67 -4.52
C LYS A 32 -25.96 0.33 -5.06
N GLY A 33 -25.19 0.38 -6.14
CA GLY A 33 -24.64 -0.80 -6.78
C GLY A 33 -23.18 -0.93 -6.39
N HIS A 34 -22.90 -1.63 -5.30
CA HIS A 34 -21.59 -2.25 -5.17
C HIS A 34 -21.35 -3.07 -6.43
N SER A 35 -20.16 -2.96 -7.06
CA SER A 35 -19.83 -3.82 -8.18
C SER A 35 -20.07 -5.28 -7.78
N ILE A 36 -20.85 -6.01 -8.57
CA ILE A 36 -21.33 -7.37 -8.27
C ILE A 36 -20.17 -8.38 -8.33
N THR A 37 -19.11 -8.05 -9.06
CA THR A 37 -17.94 -8.94 -9.24
C THR A 37 -17.18 -9.08 -7.93
N ARG A 38 -17.14 -10.30 -7.40
CA ARG A 38 -16.48 -10.67 -6.14
C ARG A 38 -15.73 -11.99 -6.36
N PRO A 39 -14.57 -12.22 -5.72
CA PRO A 39 -13.99 -13.55 -5.69
C PRO A 39 -14.91 -14.53 -4.95
N THR A 40 -14.73 -15.82 -5.18
CA THR A 40 -15.45 -16.91 -4.48
C THR A 40 -14.73 -17.36 -3.21
N GLN A 41 -13.42 -17.19 -3.20
CA GLN A 41 -12.50 -17.66 -2.16
C GLN A 41 -11.50 -16.57 -1.79
N LEU A 42 -10.93 -16.67 -0.59
CA LEU A 42 -9.95 -15.75 -0.06
C LEU A 42 -8.76 -16.50 0.55
N SER A 43 -7.55 -16.17 0.10
CA SER A 43 -6.31 -16.41 0.84
C SER A 43 -6.04 -15.21 1.75
N LEU A 44 -6.20 -15.40 3.06
CA LEU A 44 -6.01 -14.32 4.01
C LEU A 44 -4.52 -14.24 4.41
N VAL A 45 -3.77 -13.40 3.70
CA VAL A 45 -2.40 -13.02 4.06
C VAL A 45 -2.45 -11.92 5.12
N ILE A 46 -1.96 -12.20 6.33
CA ILE A 46 -2.07 -11.33 7.49
C ILE A 46 -0.70 -10.88 7.97
N GLY A 47 -0.51 -9.56 7.98
CA GLY A 47 0.57 -8.88 8.71
C GLY A 47 0.04 -8.00 9.85
N GLY A 48 0.88 -7.09 10.35
CA GLY A 48 0.49 -6.06 11.33
C GLY A 48 0.95 -6.36 12.76
N SER A 49 0.27 -5.81 13.77
CA SER A 49 0.66 -5.93 15.19
C SER A 49 -0.15 -6.95 15.99
N GLY A 50 -1.17 -7.56 15.40
CA GLY A 50 -1.98 -8.61 16.03
C GLY A 50 -1.23 -9.94 16.19
N ASP A 51 -1.44 -10.59 17.33
CA ASP A 51 -0.85 -11.89 17.65
C ASP A 51 -1.70 -13.06 17.13
N ALA A 52 -1.23 -14.29 17.30
CA ALA A 52 -1.91 -15.50 16.82
C ALA A 52 -3.34 -15.64 17.38
N LYS A 53 -3.63 -15.09 18.57
CA LYS A 53 -4.98 -15.12 19.15
C LYS A 53 -5.89 -14.11 18.46
N ASP A 54 -5.39 -12.93 18.14
CA ASP A 54 -6.14 -11.95 17.34
C ASP A 54 -6.51 -12.52 15.96
N VAL A 55 -5.57 -13.24 15.33
CA VAL A 55 -5.79 -13.95 14.07
C VAL A 55 -6.84 -15.05 14.23
N ASP A 56 -6.77 -15.86 15.28
CA ASP A 56 -7.74 -16.93 15.55
C ASP A 56 -9.17 -16.39 15.68
N VAL A 57 -9.37 -15.33 16.48
CA VAL A 57 -10.68 -14.69 16.68
C VAL A 57 -11.27 -14.24 15.34
N VAL A 58 -10.46 -13.56 14.53
CA VAL A 58 -10.88 -13.00 13.25
C VAL A 58 -11.18 -14.10 12.23
N THR A 59 -10.33 -15.12 12.13
CA THR A 59 -10.49 -16.21 11.17
C THR A 59 -11.63 -17.17 11.51
N GLN A 60 -11.92 -17.40 12.80
CA GLN A 60 -13.12 -18.13 13.22
C GLN A 60 -14.41 -17.41 12.82
N LYS A 61 -14.45 -16.07 12.97
CA LYS A 61 -15.58 -15.25 12.49
C LYS A 61 -15.76 -15.45 10.99
N TYR A 62 -14.69 -15.30 10.20
CA TYR A 62 -14.78 -15.40 8.74
C TYR A 62 -15.12 -16.80 8.25
N ASN A 63 -14.63 -17.84 8.92
CA ASN A 63 -14.98 -19.21 8.55
C ASN A 63 -16.45 -19.54 8.80
N SER A 64 -17.05 -18.98 9.85
CA SER A 64 -18.44 -19.24 10.22
C SER A 64 -19.45 -18.32 9.52
N GLN A 65 -19.09 -17.06 9.28
CA GLN A 65 -19.99 -16.03 8.74
C GLN A 65 -19.69 -15.68 7.27
N GLY A 66 -18.54 -16.13 6.75
CA GLY A 66 -17.97 -15.65 5.50
C GLY A 66 -17.24 -14.31 5.67
N PHE A 67 -16.62 -13.86 4.59
CA PHE A 67 -15.80 -12.64 4.59
C PHE A 67 -16.39 -11.54 3.71
N GLY A 68 -16.42 -10.30 4.24
CA GLY A 68 -16.88 -9.12 3.53
C GLY A 68 -18.40 -9.06 3.37
N ILE A 69 -18.88 -8.19 2.48
CA ILE A 69 -20.31 -8.02 2.23
C ILE A 69 -20.83 -9.23 1.40
N PRO A 70 -21.89 -9.92 1.83
CA PRO A 70 -22.46 -11.04 1.08
C PRO A 70 -23.04 -10.60 -0.27
N ARG A 71 -23.03 -11.51 -1.26
CA ARG A 71 -23.68 -11.31 -2.57
C ARG A 71 -25.21 -11.33 -2.37
N SER A 72 -25.91 -10.25 -2.67
CA SER A 72 -27.36 -10.12 -2.41
C SER A 72 -28.20 -11.20 -3.11
N GLU A 73 -29.19 -11.72 -2.37
CA GLU A 73 -30.32 -12.59 -2.74
C GLU A 73 -30.08 -14.09 -3.05
N ALA A 74 -28.87 -14.54 -3.40
CA ALA A 74 -28.58 -15.99 -3.50
C ALA A 74 -27.12 -16.38 -3.24
N GLY A 75 -26.26 -15.42 -2.88
CA GLY A 75 -24.84 -15.58 -3.08
C GLY A 75 -24.09 -16.12 -1.87
N SER A 76 -23.38 -17.22 -2.09
CA SER A 76 -22.42 -17.79 -1.14
C SER A 76 -21.48 -16.70 -0.63
N ALA A 77 -21.32 -16.62 0.68
CA ALA A 77 -20.30 -15.76 1.28
C ALA A 77 -18.91 -16.17 0.78
N ILE A 78 -17.98 -15.21 0.71
CA ILE A 78 -16.59 -15.50 0.31
C ILE A 78 -16.01 -16.43 1.35
N LYS A 79 -15.57 -17.61 0.90
CA LYS A 79 -15.03 -18.63 1.79
C LYS A 79 -13.55 -18.38 2.03
N LEU A 80 -13.15 -18.52 3.29
CA LEU A 80 -11.73 -18.57 3.62
C LEU A 80 -11.14 -19.88 3.06
N ASP A 81 -10.18 -19.76 2.15
CA ASP A 81 -9.50 -20.91 1.55
C ASP A 81 -8.27 -21.31 2.35
N ARG A 82 -7.47 -20.32 2.75
CA ARG A 82 -6.23 -20.50 3.53
C ARG A 82 -5.86 -19.24 4.32
N ILE A 83 -4.96 -19.42 5.27
CA ILE A 83 -4.37 -18.34 6.08
C ILE A 83 -2.86 -18.34 5.86
N ILE A 84 -2.28 -17.18 5.61
CA ILE A 84 -0.83 -16.97 5.61
C ILE A 84 -0.54 -15.94 6.68
N TYR A 85 0.13 -16.35 7.76
CA TYR A 85 0.32 -15.51 8.93
C TYR A 85 1.78 -15.08 9.09
N GLU A 86 2.03 -13.77 9.09
CA GLU A 86 3.29 -13.20 9.53
C GLU A 86 3.36 -13.15 11.06
N ARG A 87 4.07 -14.15 11.60
CA ARG A 87 4.30 -14.31 13.03
C ARG A 87 5.03 -13.12 13.61
N LYS A 88 4.82 -12.88 14.90
CA LYS A 88 5.61 -11.90 15.66
C LYS A 88 6.94 -12.52 16.08
N ALA A 89 7.94 -11.66 16.21
CA ALA A 89 9.29 -12.02 16.67
C ALA A 89 9.33 -12.92 17.90
N HIS A 90 8.40 -12.70 18.83
CA HIS A 90 8.36 -13.32 20.15
C HIS A 90 7.48 -14.57 20.20
N GLU A 91 6.75 -14.87 19.12
CA GLU A 91 5.90 -16.05 19.04
C GLU A 91 6.72 -17.26 18.60
N GLY A 92 6.56 -18.38 19.29
CA GLY A 92 7.00 -19.70 18.84
C GLY A 92 6.12 -20.24 17.70
N VAL A 93 6.52 -21.37 17.13
CA VAL A 93 5.67 -22.06 16.13
C VAL A 93 4.44 -22.64 16.84
N GLU A 94 4.63 -23.12 18.07
CA GLU A 94 3.62 -23.66 18.96
C GLU A 94 2.50 -22.66 19.29
N ASP A 95 2.79 -21.35 19.33
CA ASP A 95 1.77 -20.32 19.55
C ASP A 95 0.76 -20.27 18.40
N THR A 96 1.15 -20.70 17.19
CA THR A 96 0.26 -20.76 16.03
C THR A 96 -0.75 -21.91 16.09
N ALA A 97 -0.53 -22.90 16.95
CA ALA A 97 -1.51 -23.95 17.24
C ALA A 97 -2.79 -23.40 17.87
N HIS A 98 -2.79 -22.14 18.32
CA HIS A 98 -3.99 -21.44 18.78
C HIS A 98 -4.95 -21.03 17.65
N ILE A 99 -4.55 -21.07 16.38
CA ILE A 99 -5.41 -20.75 15.24
C ILE A 99 -6.32 -21.95 14.93
N LYS A 100 -7.45 -22.06 15.63
CA LYS A 100 -8.28 -23.27 15.70
C LYS A 100 -8.98 -23.64 14.40
N VAL A 101 -9.20 -22.66 13.51
CA VAL A 101 -9.81 -22.92 12.20
C VAL A 101 -8.98 -23.91 11.36
N THR A 102 -7.69 -24.07 11.68
CA THR A 102 -6.79 -25.03 11.05
C THR A 102 -6.92 -26.46 11.61
N LEU A 103 -7.54 -26.61 12.80
CA LEU A 103 -7.60 -27.86 13.56
C LEU A 103 -8.95 -28.59 13.43
N GLY A 104 -9.93 -28.02 12.75
CA GLY A 104 -11.28 -28.57 12.64
C GLY A 104 -11.37 -29.79 11.70
N ALA A 105 -12.00 -30.89 12.12
CA ALA A 105 -12.01 -32.17 11.39
C ALA A 105 -12.70 -32.17 10.01
N THR A 106 -13.57 -31.19 9.72
CA THR A 106 -14.41 -31.20 8.51
C THR A 106 -14.11 -30.08 7.50
N ASN A 107 -13.32 -29.06 7.88
CA ASN A 107 -12.96 -27.90 7.04
C ASN A 107 -11.62 -27.31 7.51
N GLN A 108 -10.52 -28.08 7.39
CA GLN A 108 -9.20 -27.58 7.75
C GLN A 108 -8.77 -26.50 6.75
N VAL A 109 -8.75 -25.24 7.20
CA VAL A 109 -8.17 -24.14 6.43
C VAL A 109 -6.65 -24.25 6.56
N PRO A 110 -5.88 -24.43 5.47
CA PRO A 110 -4.42 -24.51 5.55
C PRO A 110 -3.79 -23.24 6.13
N LEU A 111 -2.69 -23.41 6.87
CA LEU A 111 -1.92 -22.33 7.47
C LEU A 111 -0.48 -22.32 6.95
N GLY A 112 -0.11 -21.24 6.27
CA GLY A 112 1.28 -20.90 6.01
C GLY A 112 1.81 -19.91 7.03
N LEU A 113 3.09 -20.00 7.35
CA LEU A 113 3.76 -19.12 8.31
C LEU A 113 4.87 -18.34 7.62
N ILE A 114 4.83 -17.01 7.77
CA ILE A 114 5.95 -16.13 7.44
C ILE A 114 6.69 -15.88 8.75
N THR A 115 7.93 -16.35 8.83
CA THR A 115 8.77 -16.23 10.02
C THR A 115 9.66 -15.00 9.89
N PRO A 116 9.56 -14.02 10.79
CA PRO A 116 10.38 -12.83 10.65
C PRO A 116 11.82 -13.09 11.09
N LEU A 117 12.77 -12.57 10.32
CA LEU A 117 14.20 -12.65 10.62
C LEU A 117 14.65 -11.34 11.27
N HIS A 118 14.66 -11.29 12.59
CA HIS A 118 14.93 -10.05 13.34
C HIS A 118 16.39 -9.87 13.79
N GLU A 119 17.21 -10.92 13.72
CA GLU A 119 18.62 -10.83 14.09
C GLU A 119 19.40 -10.11 12.99
N ILE A 120 19.55 -8.79 13.18
CA ILE A 120 20.38 -7.96 12.32
C ILE A 120 21.76 -7.85 12.99
N PRO A 121 22.80 -8.55 12.49
CA PRO A 121 24.12 -8.54 13.13
C PRO A 121 24.80 -7.16 13.06
N LYS A 122 24.42 -6.34 12.07
CA LYS A 122 24.92 -4.98 11.84
C LYS A 122 23.90 -4.19 11.02
N VAL A 123 23.74 -2.89 11.29
CA VAL A 123 22.83 -2.02 10.52
C VAL A 123 23.04 -2.19 9.01
N GLY A 124 21.95 -2.53 8.30
CA GLY A 124 21.96 -2.73 6.85
C GLY A 124 22.46 -4.08 6.37
N ALA A 125 23.03 -4.91 7.24
CA ALA A 125 23.45 -6.26 6.88
C ALA A 125 22.23 -7.21 6.83
N PRO A 126 22.23 -8.21 5.92
CA PRO A 126 21.20 -9.23 5.90
C PRO A 126 21.19 -10.05 7.20
N PRO A 127 20.02 -10.56 7.62
CA PRO A 127 19.96 -11.57 8.67
C PRO A 127 20.57 -12.89 8.18
N ALA A 128 20.95 -13.75 9.13
CA ALA A 128 21.31 -15.13 8.81
C ALA A 128 20.05 -16.00 8.64
N LEU A 129 20.06 -16.92 7.68
CA LEU A 129 19.05 -17.97 7.62
C LEU A 129 19.26 -18.97 8.77
N PRO A 130 18.19 -19.50 9.38
CA PRO A 130 18.28 -20.59 10.33
C PRO A 130 19.06 -21.77 9.75
N LYS A 131 19.98 -22.35 10.53
CA LYS A 131 20.85 -23.46 10.08
C LYS A 131 20.19 -24.83 10.18
N ASP A 132 19.13 -24.95 10.98
CA ASP A 132 18.49 -26.24 11.23
C ASP A 132 17.67 -26.66 10.00
N ALA A 133 17.75 -27.95 9.66
CA ALA A 133 16.96 -28.52 8.59
C ALA A 133 15.48 -28.37 8.93
N ASN A 134 14.78 -27.58 8.12
CA ASN A 134 13.35 -27.35 8.27
C ASN A 134 12.61 -28.70 8.28
N PRO A 135 11.50 -28.83 9.03
CA PRO A 135 10.66 -30.00 8.88
C PRO A 135 10.30 -30.15 7.39
N VAL A 136 10.54 -31.35 6.82
CA VAL A 136 10.39 -31.62 5.38
C VAL A 136 8.98 -31.27 4.83
N HIS A 137 8.00 -31.11 5.73
CA HIS A 137 6.62 -30.79 5.42
C HIS A 137 6.24 -29.31 5.61
N MET A 138 7.17 -28.43 6.01
CA MET A 138 6.90 -26.99 6.16
C MET A 138 7.63 -26.19 5.08
N LEU A 139 6.85 -25.52 4.25
CA LEU A 139 7.37 -24.53 3.30
C LEU A 139 7.56 -23.21 4.05
N LEU A 140 8.80 -22.72 4.10
CA LEU A 140 9.17 -21.57 4.90
C LEU A 140 9.23 -20.31 4.07
N SER A 141 8.50 -19.32 4.56
CA SER A 141 8.57 -17.95 4.09
C SER A 141 9.19 -17.10 5.19
N TYR A 142 10.02 -16.15 4.82
CA TYR A 142 10.70 -15.28 5.77
C TYR A 142 10.38 -13.82 5.51
N SER A 143 10.01 -13.09 6.56
CA SER A 143 9.91 -11.63 6.51
C SER A 143 11.29 -11.06 6.83
N LEU A 144 11.90 -10.39 5.86
CA LEU A 144 13.20 -9.77 6.01
C LEU A 144 13.05 -8.41 6.72
N PRO A 145 14.07 -7.97 7.47
CA PRO A 145 14.12 -6.61 7.98
C PRO A 145 13.89 -5.58 6.88
N SER A 146 13.10 -4.54 7.17
CA SER A 146 12.92 -3.44 6.22
C SER A 146 14.27 -2.79 5.90
N PHE A 147 14.52 -2.51 4.63
CA PHE A 147 15.69 -1.73 4.25
C PHE A 147 15.55 -0.32 4.81
N THR A 148 16.60 0.18 5.47
CA THR A 148 16.54 1.47 6.16
C THR A 148 17.00 2.62 5.28
N THR A 149 18.11 2.45 4.56
CA THR A 149 18.68 3.46 3.64
C THR A 149 19.35 2.78 2.44
N ALA A 150 19.41 3.49 1.32
CA ALA A 150 20.10 3.04 0.11
C ALA A 150 21.58 2.77 0.40
N LYS A 151 22.21 3.64 1.20
CA LYS A 151 23.61 3.50 1.61
C LYS A 151 23.83 2.21 2.41
N ALA A 152 22.99 1.94 3.40
CA ALA A 152 23.16 0.76 4.25
C ALA A 152 22.99 -0.55 3.46
N LEU A 153 22.11 -0.56 2.46
CA LEU A 153 21.96 -1.66 1.53
C LEU A 153 23.22 -1.85 0.67
N LYS A 154 23.70 -0.77 0.05
CA LYS A 154 24.91 -0.79 -0.81
C LYS A 154 26.19 -1.16 -0.06
N ASP A 155 26.33 -0.71 1.20
CA ASP A 155 27.48 -1.06 2.05
C ASP A 155 27.55 -2.58 2.34
N ASN A 156 26.43 -3.32 2.25
CA ASN A 156 26.35 -4.77 2.54
C ASN A 156 25.86 -5.58 1.32
N PHE A 157 25.99 -5.03 0.11
CA PHE A 157 25.34 -5.53 -1.10
C PHE A 157 25.70 -6.99 -1.43
N GLU A 158 26.99 -7.34 -1.32
CA GLU A 158 27.48 -8.71 -1.59
C GLU A 158 26.95 -9.72 -0.58
N ASP A 159 26.70 -9.31 0.67
CA ASP A 159 26.14 -10.21 1.67
C ASP A 159 24.64 -10.44 1.41
N TRP A 160 23.92 -9.42 0.96
CA TRP A 160 22.53 -9.56 0.50
C TRP A 160 22.42 -10.51 -0.69
N LEU A 161 23.32 -10.41 -1.68
CA LEU A 161 23.36 -11.34 -2.81
C LEU A 161 23.59 -12.79 -2.35
N LYS A 162 24.48 -13.02 -1.37
CA LYS A 162 24.68 -14.35 -0.78
C LYS A 162 23.42 -14.88 -0.09
N LEU A 163 22.71 -14.03 0.66
CA LEU A 163 21.44 -14.40 1.29
C LEU A 163 20.41 -14.82 0.22
N PHE A 164 20.29 -14.05 -0.86
CA PHE A 164 19.35 -14.33 -1.94
C PHE A 164 19.71 -15.61 -2.70
N ALA A 165 21.00 -15.83 -2.97
CA ALA A 165 21.48 -17.07 -3.56
C ALA A 165 21.20 -18.29 -2.68
N GLU A 166 21.34 -18.16 -1.36
CA GLU A 166 21.04 -19.24 -0.41
C GLU A 166 19.53 -19.50 -0.32
N GLY A 167 18.72 -18.45 -0.24
CA GLY A 167 17.26 -18.59 -0.29
C GLY A 167 16.78 -19.22 -1.60
N SER A 168 17.48 -18.97 -2.71
CA SER A 168 17.18 -19.58 -3.99
C SER A 168 17.48 -21.08 -4.03
N LYS A 169 18.63 -21.51 -3.50
CA LYS A 169 18.96 -22.95 -3.39
C LYS A 169 17.93 -23.71 -2.56
N GLN A 170 17.35 -23.05 -1.56
CA GLN A 170 16.36 -23.61 -0.65
C GLN A 170 14.91 -23.39 -1.13
N ASN A 171 14.70 -22.75 -2.28
CA ASN A 171 13.38 -22.46 -2.85
C ASN A 171 12.46 -21.75 -1.85
N LEU A 172 13.00 -20.75 -1.15
CA LEU A 172 12.30 -19.97 -0.13
C LEU A 172 11.45 -18.85 -0.73
N THR A 173 10.60 -18.26 0.10
CA THR A 173 9.96 -16.96 -0.15
C THR A 173 10.49 -15.91 0.82
N PHE A 174 10.90 -14.76 0.32
CA PHE A 174 11.26 -13.59 1.13
C PHE A 174 10.23 -12.46 0.96
N ASP A 175 9.60 -12.05 2.06
CA ASP A 175 8.84 -10.81 2.15
C ASP A 175 9.83 -9.67 2.43
N ILE A 176 9.84 -8.64 1.57
CA ILE A 176 10.62 -7.41 1.78
C ILE A 176 9.69 -6.21 1.87
N ALA A 177 9.98 -5.30 2.79
CA ALA A 177 9.25 -4.06 2.96
C ALA A 177 10.17 -2.85 2.72
N LEU A 178 9.65 -1.86 1.99
CA LEU A 178 10.30 -0.57 1.77
C LEU A 178 9.65 0.50 2.65
N PRO A 179 10.43 1.42 3.23
CA PRO A 179 9.89 2.51 4.01
C PRO A 179 9.10 3.47 3.11
N LEU A 180 7.90 3.84 3.55
CA LEU A 180 7.12 4.89 2.90
C LEU A 180 7.78 6.26 3.13
N ALA A 181 7.88 7.06 2.07
CA ALA A 181 8.30 8.45 2.19
C ALA A 181 7.23 9.24 2.97
N SER A 182 7.55 9.63 4.20
CA SER A 182 6.64 10.37 5.08
C SER A 182 6.59 11.87 4.81
N SER A 183 7.48 12.38 3.94
CA SER A 183 7.56 13.79 3.56
C SER A 183 8.36 13.95 2.27
N ALA A 184 8.23 15.10 1.60
CA ALA A 184 9.05 15.46 0.45
C ALA A 184 10.55 15.46 0.78
N ALA A 185 10.93 15.77 2.03
CA ALA A 185 12.34 15.79 2.45
C ALA A 185 13.00 14.40 2.43
N ASN A 186 12.22 13.34 2.63
CA ASN A 186 12.72 11.96 2.63
C ASN A 186 12.41 11.23 1.31
N GLN A 187 11.79 11.91 0.34
CA GLN A 187 11.42 11.31 -0.94
C GLN A 187 12.65 10.82 -1.71
N LYS A 188 13.69 11.66 -1.80
CA LYS A 188 14.94 11.30 -2.48
C LYS A 188 15.57 10.04 -1.91
N GLU A 189 15.60 9.87 -0.58
CA GLU A 189 16.15 8.66 0.03
C GLU A 189 15.30 7.43 -0.29
N ALA A 190 13.98 7.58 -0.35
CA ALA A 190 13.10 6.49 -0.77
C ALA A 190 13.34 6.12 -2.24
N ASP A 191 13.57 7.09 -3.13
CA ASP A 191 13.90 6.85 -4.53
C ASP A 191 15.27 6.17 -4.69
N ASP A 192 16.31 6.70 -4.04
CA ASP A 192 17.66 6.11 -4.00
C ASP A 192 17.61 4.66 -3.47
N LEU A 193 16.74 4.38 -2.49
CA LEU A 193 16.56 3.04 -1.93
C LEU A 193 15.82 2.11 -2.90
N ARG A 194 14.79 2.59 -3.58
CA ARG A 194 14.10 1.81 -4.63
C ARG A 194 15.07 1.42 -5.74
N GLU A 195 15.93 2.34 -6.19
CA GLU A 195 16.99 2.04 -7.16
C GLU A 195 17.97 0.98 -6.63
N ALA A 196 18.44 1.11 -5.38
CA ALA A 196 19.35 0.15 -4.79
C ALA A 196 18.74 -1.26 -4.65
N VAL A 197 17.45 -1.35 -4.36
CA VAL A 197 16.71 -2.62 -4.29
C VAL A 197 16.55 -3.21 -5.70
N GLU A 198 16.19 -2.40 -6.69
CA GLU A 198 16.11 -2.84 -8.09
C GLU A 198 17.46 -3.41 -8.57
N GLU A 199 18.56 -2.72 -8.27
CA GLU A 199 19.92 -3.17 -8.60
C GLU A 199 20.23 -4.52 -7.93
N LEU A 200 19.91 -4.68 -6.64
CA LEU A 200 20.10 -5.91 -5.90
C LEU A 200 19.33 -7.08 -6.54
N LEU A 201 18.04 -6.88 -6.81
CA LEU A 201 17.19 -7.94 -7.36
C LEU A 201 17.60 -8.32 -8.78
N SER A 202 17.99 -7.33 -9.61
CA SER A 202 18.45 -7.58 -10.97
C SER A 202 19.75 -8.39 -10.96
N LYS A 203 20.72 -8.02 -10.12
CA LYS A 203 21.98 -8.75 -10.02
C LYS A 203 21.79 -10.16 -9.44
N ALA A 204 20.96 -10.32 -8.42
CA ALA A 204 20.63 -11.63 -7.86
C ALA A 204 20.02 -12.56 -8.91
N TRP A 205 19.13 -12.02 -9.76
CA TRP A 205 18.52 -12.76 -10.86
C TRP A 205 19.53 -13.14 -11.94
N ASP A 206 20.38 -12.21 -12.36
CA ASP A 206 21.39 -12.46 -13.39
C ASP A 206 22.37 -13.56 -12.95
N GLU A 207 22.84 -13.51 -11.69
CA GLU A 207 23.70 -14.56 -11.12
C GLU A 207 22.98 -15.92 -11.08
N GLU A 208 21.68 -15.93 -10.78
CA GLU A 208 20.91 -17.16 -10.79
C GLU A 208 20.71 -17.72 -12.20
N VAL A 209 20.38 -16.88 -13.18
CA VAL A 209 20.24 -17.29 -14.58
C VAL A 209 21.54 -17.85 -15.12
N GLN A 210 22.67 -17.22 -14.80
CA GLN A 210 24.00 -17.70 -15.19
C GLN A 210 24.29 -19.08 -14.57
N ARG A 211 24.02 -19.24 -13.27
CA ARG A 211 24.18 -20.52 -12.56
C ARG A 211 23.28 -21.61 -13.13
N GLY A 212 21.99 -21.32 -13.33
CA GLY A 212 21.04 -22.28 -13.88
C GLY A 212 21.41 -22.72 -15.30
N LYS A 213 21.90 -21.80 -16.14
CA LYS A 213 22.43 -22.14 -17.47
C LYS A 213 23.68 -23.01 -17.40
N ALA A 214 24.59 -22.73 -16.47
CA ALA A 214 25.77 -23.56 -16.24
C ALA A 214 25.40 -24.99 -15.77
N ASP A 215 24.32 -25.11 -14.99
CA ASP A 215 23.75 -26.38 -14.54
C ASP A 215 22.89 -27.08 -15.60
N GLY A 216 22.72 -26.51 -16.80
CA GLY A 216 21.93 -27.09 -17.89
C GLY A 216 20.41 -27.00 -17.71
N LYS A 217 19.91 -26.14 -16.81
CA LYS A 217 18.47 -25.92 -16.59
C LYS A 217 17.86 -25.13 -17.74
N SER A 218 16.60 -25.41 -18.06
CA SER A 218 15.86 -24.60 -19.03
C SER A 218 15.54 -23.21 -18.47
N GLN A 219 15.26 -22.24 -19.34
CA GLN A 219 14.84 -20.90 -18.90
C GLN A 219 13.53 -20.95 -18.10
N GLU A 220 12.64 -21.89 -18.43
CA GLU A 220 11.38 -22.10 -17.71
C GLU A 220 11.62 -22.68 -16.31
N ASP A 221 12.56 -23.61 -16.16
CA ASP A 221 12.93 -24.16 -14.86
C ASP A 221 13.54 -23.09 -13.94
N ILE A 222 14.39 -22.21 -14.50
CA ILE A 222 15.02 -21.10 -13.74
C ILE A 222 13.97 -20.06 -13.35
N ALA A 223 13.00 -19.78 -14.22
CA ALA A 223 11.92 -18.82 -13.93
C ALA A 223 10.92 -19.35 -12.91
N SER A 224 10.69 -20.66 -12.88
CA SER A 224 9.66 -21.29 -12.03
C SER A 224 10.17 -21.73 -10.66
N ASN A 225 11.46 -22.07 -10.54
CA ASN A 225 12.05 -22.60 -9.32
C ASN A 225 13.05 -21.61 -8.70
N GLY A 226 13.22 -21.67 -7.38
CA GLY A 226 14.16 -20.87 -6.60
C GLY A 226 13.47 -19.76 -5.81
N LEU A 227 14.21 -18.71 -5.48
CA LEU A 227 13.74 -17.68 -4.54
C LEU A 227 12.55 -16.91 -5.12
N LYS A 228 11.44 -16.89 -4.37
CA LYS A 228 10.33 -15.95 -4.58
C LYS A 228 10.49 -14.74 -3.69
N ILE A 229 10.15 -13.57 -4.23
CA ILE A 229 10.27 -12.31 -3.52
C ILE A 229 8.90 -11.65 -3.53
N VAL A 230 8.38 -11.33 -2.36
CA VAL A 230 7.14 -10.58 -2.21
C VAL A 230 7.48 -9.19 -1.71
N VAL A 231 7.19 -8.18 -2.52
CA VAL A 231 7.40 -6.78 -2.16
C VAL A 231 6.14 -6.25 -1.48
N ASP A 232 6.22 -6.01 -0.17
CA ASP A 232 5.13 -5.49 0.63
C ASP A 232 4.95 -3.97 0.46
N GLY A 233 3.78 -3.48 0.87
CA GLY A 233 3.46 -2.06 0.92
C GLY A 233 3.47 -1.42 -0.45
N TRP A 234 3.14 -2.17 -1.51
CA TRP A 234 3.11 -1.68 -2.90
C TRP A 234 4.47 -1.14 -3.39
N GLY A 235 5.59 -1.59 -2.80
CA GLY A 235 6.91 -1.03 -3.11
C GLY A 235 7.06 0.43 -2.67
N ALA A 236 6.36 0.81 -1.58
CA ALA A 236 6.34 2.14 -0.98
C ALA A 236 5.94 3.25 -1.97
N PRO A 237 4.69 3.31 -2.44
CA PRO A 237 4.21 4.35 -3.33
C PRO A 237 4.26 5.74 -2.67
N PRO A 238 4.35 6.82 -3.45
CA PRO A 238 4.14 8.17 -2.93
C PRO A 238 2.66 8.36 -2.60
N LEU A 239 2.38 8.81 -1.36
CA LEU A 239 1.02 8.93 -0.81
C LEU A 239 0.63 10.36 -0.41
N ASN A 240 1.53 11.31 -0.65
CA ASN A 240 1.38 12.70 -0.22
C ASN A 240 0.40 13.50 -1.09
N ASP A 241 0.24 13.07 -2.35
CA ASP A 241 -0.62 13.73 -3.34
C ASP A 241 -2.06 13.23 -3.26
N ASP A 242 -3.02 14.09 -3.61
CA ASP A 242 -4.40 13.66 -3.87
C ASP A 242 -4.55 12.96 -5.23
N SER A 243 -5.66 12.25 -5.43
CA SER A 243 -5.91 11.47 -6.64
C SER A 243 -5.79 12.29 -7.93
N SER A 244 -6.13 13.60 -7.87
CA SER A 244 -6.05 14.49 -9.02
C SER A 244 -4.62 14.93 -9.33
N GLN A 245 -3.80 15.11 -8.29
CA GLN A 245 -2.38 15.46 -8.40
C GLN A 245 -1.54 14.26 -8.83
N MET A 246 -1.87 13.06 -8.36
CA MET A 246 -1.12 11.83 -8.65
C MET A 246 -0.99 11.54 -10.16
N LEU A 247 -2.02 11.86 -10.96
CA LEU A 247 -2.00 11.61 -12.42
C LEU A 247 -0.93 12.43 -13.17
N SER A 248 -0.54 13.57 -12.63
CA SER A 248 0.50 14.44 -13.19
C SER A 248 1.79 14.43 -12.36
N SER A 249 1.86 13.63 -11.31
CA SER A 249 2.96 13.63 -10.36
C SER A 249 4.18 12.90 -10.94
N GLU A 250 5.30 13.62 -11.02
CA GLU A 250 6.58 13.06 -11.44
C GLU A 250 7.01 11.92 -10.50
N VAL A 251 6.78 12.08 -9.20
CA VAL A 251 7.09 11.06 -8.18
C VAL A 251 6.28 9.78 -8.39
N VAL A 252 5.00 9.90 -8.78
CA VAL A 252 4.16 8.73 -9.12
C VAL A 252 4.68 8.06 -10.40
N ASN A 253 5.14 8.84 -11.39
CA ASN A 253 5.72 8.30 -12.62
C ASN A 253 7.05 7.57 -12.36
N GLU A 254 7.90 8.09 -11.48
CA GLU A 254 9.15 7.45 -11.06
C GLU A 254 8.86 6.13 -10.32
N TRP A 255 7.93 6.14 -9.37
CA TRP A 255 7.47 4.93 -8.70
C TRP A 255 6.87 3.92 -9.68
N THR A 256 6.07 4.36 -10.65
CA THR A 256 5.54 3.49 -11.71
C THR A 256 6.66 2.87 -12.54
N GLY A 257 7.69 3.66 -12.88
CA GLY A 257 8.89 3.17 -13.55
C GLY A 257 9.60 2.07 -12.75
N PHE A 258 9.76 2.28 -11.44
CA PHE A 258 10.31 1.28 -10.53
C PHE A 258 9.47 0.00 -10.48
N VAL A 259 8.15 0.10 -10.30
CA VAL A 259 7.24 -1.06 -10.27
C VAL A 259 7.32 -1.87 -11.57
N ARG A 260 7.39 -1.20 -12.72
CA ARG A 260 7.56 -1.88 -14.03
C ARG A 260 8.89 -2.61 -14.12
N ARG A 261 9.98 -2.04 -13.61
CA ARG A 261 11.31 -2.69 -13.63
C ARG A 261 11.39 -3.85 -12.65
N LEU A 262 10.81 -3.71 -11.46
CA LEU A 262 10.63 -4.84 -10.52
C LEU A 262 9.91 -6.02 -11.18
N ALA A 263 8.84 -5.73 -11.94
CA ALA A 263 8.04 -6.77 -12.58
C ALA A 263 8.77 -7.53 -13.69
N LEU A 264 9.91 -7.04 -14.19
CA LEU A 264 10.76 -7.79 -15.13
C LEU A 264 11.38 -9.04 -14.48
N HIS A 265 11.50 -9.06 -13.15
CA HIS A 265 11.92 -10.24 -12.43
C HIS A 265 10.74 -11.23 -12.31
N PRO A 266 10.82 -12.44 -12.89
CA PRO A 266 9.65 -13.33 -13.04
C PRO A 266 9.09 -13.83 -11.70
N ARG A 267 9.93 -13.92 -10.67
CA ARG A 267 9.56 -14.41 -9.33
C ARG A 267 9.31 -13.32 -8.28
N VAL A 268 9.20 -12.07 -8.72
CA VAL A 268 8.77 -10.97 -7.85
C VAL A 268 7.25 -10.87 -7.91
N PHE A 269 6.63 -10.80 -6.74
CA PHE A 269 5.22 -10.53 -6.51
C PHE A 269 5.07 -9.18 -5.81
N LEU A 270 3.97 -8.48 -6.07
CA LEU A 270 3.63 -7.24 -5.41
C LEU A 270 2.46 -7.47 -4.44
N LYS A 271 2.66 -7.17 -3.16
CA LYS A 271 1.66 -7.36 -2.12
C LYS A 271 0.89 -6.07 -1.87
N LEU A 272 -0.44 -6.16 -2.01
CA LEU A 272 -1.40 -5.08 -1.90
C LEU A 272 -1.86 -4.93 -0.44
N SER A 273 -0.93 -4.62 0.46
CA SER A 273 -1.23 -4.43 1.88
C SER A 273 -1.86 -3.06 2.18
N PRO A 274 -2.53 -2.90 3.33
CA PRO A 274 -3.12 -1.63 3.73
C PRO A 274 -2.07 -0.51 3.81
N LEU A 275 -2.30 0.56 3.04
CA LEU A 275 -1.44 1.73 3.03
C LEU A 275 -1.76 2.67 4.20
N LYS A 276 -0.71 3.16 4.87
CA LYS A 276 -0.81 4.22 5.89
C LYS A 276 -0.76 5.57 5.19
N LEU A 277 -1.90 6.24 5.01
CA LEU A 277 -1.91 7.60 4.50
C LEU A 277 -1.52 8.58 5.61
N PRO A 278 -0.72 9.62 5.31
CA PRO A 278 -0.60 10.78 6.19
C PRO A 278 -2.00 11.38 6.42
N SER A 279 -2.37 11.62 7.68
CA SER A 279 -3.68 12.19 8.04
C SER A 279 -3.69 13.73 7.95
N PRO A 280 -4.85 14.40 7.75
CA PRO A 280 -6.00 13.99 6.94
C PRO A 280 -5.75 14.36 5.47
N ILE A 281 -6.63 13.88 4.59
CA ILE A 281 -6.79 14.33 3.21
C ILE A 281 -7.22 15.81 3.24
N THR A 282 -6.33 16.73 3.61
CA THR A 282 -6.52 18.16 3.43
C THR A 282 -6.21 18.45 1.98
N SER A 283 -7.24 18.35 1.14
CA SER A 283 -7.21 18.85 -0.22
C SER A 283 -6.72 20.29 -0.22
N GLY A 284 -5.56 20.52 -0.83
CA GLY A 284 -4.99 21.84 -1.08
C GLY A 284 -4.46 22.57 0.15
N SER A 285 -3.21 22.30 0.52
CA SER A 285 -2.38 23.38 1.08
C SER A 285 -2.16 24.39 -0.05
N THR A 286 -3.02 25.41 -0.13
CA THR A 286 -2.54 26.68 -0.69
C THR A 286 -1.39 27.08 0.20
N ALA A 287 -0.18 27.08 -0.35
CA ALA A 287 0.99 27.65 0.26
C ALA A 287 0.68 29.09 0.70
N SER A 288 0.22 29.28 1.93
CA SER A 288 0.47 30.50 2.67
C SER A 288 1.95 30.43 2.99
N ARG A 289 2.76 30.83 2.01
CA ARG A 289 4.16 31.22 2.20
C ARG A 289 4.09 32.34 3.22
N ALA A 290 4.20 32.00 4.51
CA ALA A 290 4.41 32.98 5.55
C ALA A 290 5.67 33.72 5.12
N VAL A 291 5.50 34.98 4.73
CA VAL A 291 6.64 35.87 4.55
C VAL A 291 7.23 36.00 5.94
N ASP A 292 8.32 35.27 6.20
CA ASP A 292 9.18 35.52 7.34
C ASP A 292 9.75 36.93 7.19
N ILE A 293 9.03 37.92 7.71
CA ILE A 293 9.58 39.25 7.96
C ILE A 293 10.42 39.14 9.23
N ALA A 294 11.60 38.54 9.11
CA ALA A 294 12.64 38.67 10.10
C ALA A 294 13.24 40.08 9.97
N ALA A 295 12.84 41.01 10.85
CA ALA A 295 13.57 42.25 11.07
C ALA A 295 14.49 42.07 12.29
N PRO A 296 15.80 42.39 12.19
CA PRO A 296 16.73 42.30 13.30
C PRO A 296 16.58 43.55 14.18
N LEU A 297 16.25 43.36 15.45
CA LEU A 297 16.36 44.44 16.46
C LEU A 297 17.50 44.10 17.41
N SER A 298 18.73 44.37 16.96
CA SER A 298 19.88 44.62 17.82
C SER A 298 19.75 46.05 18.38
N GLY A 299 19.85 46.18 19.70
CA GLY A 299 19.54 47.42 20.41
C GLY A 299 20.52 48.59 20.18
N ALA A 300 20.01 49.80 20.41
CA ALA A 300 20.73 50.94 20.97
C ALA A 300 19.74 51.99 21.49
N VAL A 301 20.10 52.61 22.60
CA VAL A 301 19.36 53.57 23.42
C VAL A 301 19.34 54.96 22.76
N GLY A 302 18.26 55.74 22.92
CA GLY A 302 18.28 57.20 22.68
C GLY A 302 16.90 57.82 22.51
N GLY A 303 16.50 58.71 23.43
CA GLY A 303 15.17 59.32 23.47
C GLY A 303 14.88 60.37 22.39
N ALA A 304 13.58 60.69 22.31
CA ALA A 304 12.97 61.81 21.59
C ALA A 304 12.81 61.68 20.05
N THR A 305 11.98 60.74 19.58
CA THR A 305 11.11 60.87 18.36
C THR A 305 10.25 59.59 18.16
N ILE A 306 9.41 59.25 19.14
CA ILE A 306 8.65 57.97 19.12
C ILE A 306 7.24 58.13 18.51
N ALA A 307 6.68 59.34 18.43
CA ALA A 307 5.29 59.52 18.03
C ALA A 307 5.05 59.53 16.50
N SER A 308 5.97 60.08 15.69
CA SER A 308 5.77 60.21 14.23
C SER A 308 6.09 58.92 13.46
N THR A 309 7.08 58.14 13.92
CA THR A 309 7.46 56.86 13.31
C THR A 309 6.46 55.75 13.62
N ALA A 310 5.80 55.80 14.79
CA ALA A 310 4.74 54.87 15.16
C ALA A 310 3.47 55.07 14.31
N GLN A 311 3.11 56.32 13.99
CA GLN A 311 1.92 56.60 13.17
C GLN A 311 2.12 56.17 11.71
N ALA A 312 3.30 56.43 11.12
CA ALA A 312 3.63 55.98 9.76
C ALA A 312 3.68 54.44 9.64
N ALA A 313 4.12 53.75 10.69
CA ALA A 313 4.07 52.28 10.77
C ALA A 313 2.62 51.76 10.91
N LEU A 314 1.76 52.48 11.64
CA LEU A 314 0.35 52.13 11.81
C LEU A 314 -0.44 52.32 10.50
N ASP A 315 -0.18 53.40 9.77
CA ASP A 315 -0.84 53.71 8.50
C ASP A 315 -0.36 52.75 7.38
N GLY A 316 0.92 52.36 7.40
CA GLY A 316 1.46 51.30 6.53
C GLY A 316 0.86 49.92 6.83
N ALA A 317 0.67 49.58 8.10
CA ALA A 317 0.01 48.35 8.52
C ALA A 317 -1.47 48.34 8.13
N ALA A 318 -2.17 49.47 8.24
CA ALA A 318 -3.57 49.59 7.82
C ALA A 318 -3.76 49.44 6.31
N ALA A 319 -2.82 49.97 5.51
CA ALA A 319 -2.82 49.77 4.06
C ALA A 319 -2.53 48.30 3.67
N ALA A 320 -1.56 47.65 4.32
CA ALA A 320 -1.26 46.24 4.11
C ALA A 320 -2.42 45.32 4.50
N VAL A 321 -3.15 45.64 5.57
CA VAL A 321 -4.35 44.90 5.99
C VAL A 321 -5.48 45.04 4.96
N ARG A 322 -5.69 46.21 4.36
CA ARG A 322 -6.72 46.38 3.31
C ARG A 322 -6.36 45.60 2.04
N THR A 323 -5.11 45.66 1.59
CA THR A 323 -4.67 44.87 0.42
C THR A 323 -4.76 43.37 0.69
N ALA A 324 -4.44 42.91 1.90
CA ALA A 324 -4.64 41.52 2.31
C ALA A 324 -6.13 41.12 2.34
N THR A 325 -7.01 42.04 2.76
CA THR A 325 -8.46 41.80 2.81
C THR A 325 -9.08 41.73 1.41
N GLU A 326 -8.62 42.57 0.47
CA GLU A 326 -9.07 42.56 -0.93
C GLU A 326 -8.57 41.31 -1.69
N VAL A 327 -7.33 40.87 -1.43
CA VAL A 327 -6.80 39.61 -1.96
C VAL A 327 -7.53 38.40 -1.36
N ALA A 328 -7.88 38.45 -0.07
CA ALA A 328 -8.70 37.41 0.57
C ALA A 328 -10.14 37.36 0.01
N ALA A 329 -10.74 38.50 -0.31
CA ALA A 329 -12.06 38.58 -0.94
C ALA A 329 -12.06 38.09 -2.40
N GLY A 330 -10.99 38.39 -3.15
CA GLY A 330 -10.75 37.83 -4.49
C GLY A 330 -10.49 36.32 -4.46
N ALA A 331 -9.80 35.81 -3.44
CA ALA A 331 -9.59 34.37 -3.24
C ALA A 331 -10.87 33.64 -2.81
N ALA A 332 -11.74 34.28 -2.01
CA ALA A 332 -13.01 33.71 -1.58
C ALA A 332 -14.02 33.52 -2.73
N SER A 333 -13.97 34.37 -3.76
CA SER A 333 -14.81 34.23 -4.96
C SER A 333 -14.29 33.15 -5.92
N ALA A 334 -12.98 32.88 -5.94
CA ALA A 334 -12.40 31.72 -6.62
C ALA A 334 -12.57 30.39 -5.83
N ALA A 335 -12.73 30.47 -4.51
CA ALA A 335 -12.94 29.33 -3.61
C ALA A 335 -14.33 28.66 -3.75
N GLY A 336 -15.27 29.25 -4.49
CA GLY A 336 -16.60 28.67 -4.71
C GLY A 336 -16.59 27.30 -5.41
N LEU A 337 -15.56 27.00 -6.22
CA LEU A 337 -15.38 25.68 -6.87
C LEU A 337 -14.40 24.74 -6.13
N ALA A 338 -13.44 25.27 -5.38
CA ALA A 338 -12.50 24.48 -4.60
C ALA A 338 -13.08 24.05 -3.23
N GLY A 339 -13.97 24.87 -2.66
CA GLY A 339 -14.62 24.62 -1.37
C GLY A 339 -15.59 23.43 -1.40
N THR A 340 -16.21 23.12 -2.53
CA THR A 340 -17.13 21.98 -2.64
C THR A 340 -16.41 20.63 -2.65
N LYS A 341 -15.24 20.53 -3.30
CA LYS A 341 -14.40 19.31 -3.26
C LYS A 341 -13.77 19.08 -1.88
N ALA A 342 -13.30 20.16 -1.23
CA ALA A 342 -12.73 20.06 0.11
C ALA A 342 -13.76 19.65 1.17
N VAL A 343 -15.01 20.12 1.05
CA VAL A 343 -16.11 19.70 1.93
C VAL A 343 -16.55 18.26 1.64
N ALA A 344 -16.60 17.84 0.37
CA ALA A 344 -16.95 16.47 0.00
C ALA A 344 -15.96 15.43 0.59
N ASN A 345 -14.65 15.70 0.50
CA ASN A 345 -13.59 14.80 0.97
C ASN A 345 -13.49 14.66 2.50
N ASN A 346 -14.12 15.57 3.26
CA ASN A 346 -14.17 15.48 4.72
C ASN A 346 -15.31 14.59 5.24
N THR A 347 -16.24 14.17 4.37
CA THR A 347 -17.21 13.14 4.72
C THR A 347 -16.55 11.76 4.68
N PRO A 348 -17.01 10.78 5.47
CA PRO A 348 -16.47 9.43 5.39
C PRO A 348 -16.61 8.79 4.00
N GLN A 349 -17.70 9.10 3.29
CA GLN A 349 -17.92 8.64 1.92
C GLN A 349 -16.91 9.30 0.97
N GLY A 350 -16.69 10.61 1.06
CA GLY A 350 -15.67 11.30 0.26
C GLY A 350 -14.25 10.79 0.52
N ARG A 351 -13.90 10.44 1.77
CA ARG A 351 -12.62 9.78 2.08
C ARG A 351 -12.49 8.41 1.42
N ARG A 352 -13.58 7.63 1.37
CA ARG A 352 -13.62 6.34 0.66
C ARG A 352 -13.43 6.53 -0.84
N ASP A 353 -14.16 7.47 -1.42
CA ASP A 353 -14.11 7.74 -2.86
C ASP A 353 -12.73 8.25 -3.29
N GLU A 354 -12.14 9.14 -2.50
CA GLU A 354 -10.77 9.62 -2.71
C GLU A 354 -9.75 8.49 -2.58
N LEU A 355 -9.85 7.62 -1.56
CA LEU A 355 -8.99 6.46 -1.46
C LEU A 355 -9.13 5.56 -2.69
N ARG A 356 -10.36 5.23 -3.09
CA ARG A 356 -10.61 4.40 -4.26
C ARG A 356 -10.01 5.02 -5.52
N ALA A 357 -10.10 6.34 -5.68
CA ALA A 357 -9.49 7.05 -6.80
C ALA A 357 -7.95 6.97 -6.76
N ARG A 358 -7.31 7.13 -5.60
CA ARG A 358 -5.85 6.95 -5.44
C ARG A 358 -5.43 5.51 -5.72
N LEU A 359 -6.16 4.53 -5.17
CA LEU A 359 -5.90 3.10 -5.43
C LEU A 359 -5.99 2.80 -6.91
N ARG A 360 -6.95 3.37 -7.64
CA ARG A 360 -7.05 3.17 -9.08
C ARG A 360 -5.79 3.60 -9.82
N VAL A 361 -5.18 4.73 -9.46
CA VAL A 361 -3.92 5.19 -10.07
C VAL A 361 -2.79 4.19 -9.80
N LEU A 362 -2.65 3.73 -8.55
CA LEU A 362 -1.59 2.78 -8.17
C LEU A 362 -1.84 1.37 -8.76
N LEU A 363 -3.10 0.94 -8.80
CA LEU A 363 -3.51 -0.36 -9.34
C LEU A 363 -3.33 -0.43 -10.85
N ASP A 364 -3.56 0.65 -11.59
CA ASP A 364 -3.33 0.68 -13.04
C ASP A 364 -1.85 0.40 -13.35
N ALA A 365 -0.94 1.08 -12.66
CA ALA A 365 0.49 0.84 -12.77
C ALA A 365 0.88 -0.59 -12.34
N ALA A 366 0.34 -1.08 -11.22
CA ALA A 366 0.63 -2.41 -10.70
C ALA A 366 0.12 -3.52 -11.63
N LEU A 367 -1.11 -3.43 -12.13
CA LEU A 367 -1.71 -4.39 -13.05
C LEU A 367 -1.00 -4.39 -14.40
N GLU A 368 -0.62 -3.22 -14.93
CA GLU A 368 0.15 -3.14 -16.16
C GLU A 368 1.52 -3.83 -16.03
N ALA A 369 2.19 -3.64 -14.89
CA ALA A 369 3.52 -4.17 -14.65
C ALA A 369 3.50 -5.68 -14.31
N PHE A 370 2.73 -6.08 -13.32
CA PHE A 370 2.74 -7.43 -12.75
C PHE A 370 1.73 -8.38 -13.40
N GLY A 371 0.69 -7.83 -14.04
CA GLY A 371 -0.47 -8.60 -14.47
C GLY A 371 -1.33 -9.05 -13.29
N GLU A 372 -2.39 -9.80 -13.58
CA GLU A 372 -3.32 -10.35 -12.59
C GLU A 372 -2.72 -11.52 -11.80
N GLU A 373 -1.61 -12.09 -12.27
CA GLU A 373 -0.99 -13.33 -11.77
C GLU A 373 0.06 -13.12 -10.68
N ARG A 374 0.48 -11.87 -10.44
CA ARG A 374 1.58 -11.56 -9.49
C ARG A 374 1.25 -10.46 -8.49
N LEU A 375 -0.03 -10.11 -8.37
CA LEU A 375 -0.53 -9.26 -7.29
C LEU A 375 -1.11 -10.13 -6.18
N VAL A 376 -0.71 -9.90 -4.94
CA VAL A 376 -1.19 -10.65 -3.77
C VAL A 376 -1.89 -9.69 -2.82
N TRP A 377 -3.20 -9.83 -2.64
CA TRP A 377 -3.89 -9.05 -1.62
C TRP A 377 -3.50 -9.52 -0.21
N SER A 378 -3.37 -8.56 0.71
CA SER A 378 -3.13 -8.85 2.13
C SER A 378 -3.85 -7.86 3.03
N ALA A 379 -4.01 -8.23 4.29
CA ALA A 379 -4.59 -7.41 5.33
C ALA A 379 -3.65 -7.27 6.53
N HIS A 380 -3.87 -6.23 7.32
CA HIS A 380 -3.23 -6.08 8.62
C HIS A 380 -4.26 -6.25 9.73
N ILE A 381 -3.88 -6.99 10.76
CA ILE A 381 -4.59 -6.99 12.04
C ILE A 381 -3.73 -6.19 13.01
N ASN A 382 -4.30 -5.16 13.64
CA ASN A 382 -3.61 -4.41 14.69
C ASN A 382 -4.25 -4.70 16.04
N LYS A 383 -3.43 -4.97 17.05
CA LYS A 383 -3.85 -5.30 18.43
C LYS A 383 -4.74 -4.23 19.07
N THR A 384 -4.53 -2.96 18.70
CA THR A 384 -5.32 -1.82 19.17
C THR A 384 -6.58 -1.57 18.33
N SER A 385 -6.69 -2.14 17.13
CA SER A 385 -7.72 -1.78 16.14
C SER A 385 -8.74 -2.85 15.83
N LEU A 386 -8.97 -3.83 16.72
CA LEU A 386 -10.20 -4.63 16.63
C LEU A 386 -11.45 -3.75 16.76
N THR A 387 -11.32 -2.50 17.25
CA THR A 387 -12.41 -1.53 17.40
C THR A 387 -12.19 -0.13 16.80
N ALA A 388 -10.96 0.36 16.58
CA ALA A 388 -10.67 1.58 15.80
C ALA A 388 -9.15 1.71 15.57
N GLY A 389 -8.72 1.95 14.33
CA GLY A 389 -7.31 2.10 13.97
C GLY A 389 -6.98 3.50 13.47
N THR A 390 -5.69 3.75 13.27
CA THR A 390 -5.15 4.91 12.55
C THR A 390 -4.91 4.61 11.06
N ASP A 391 -5.15 3.37 10.62
CA ASP A 391 -5.12 3.00 9.21
C ASP A 391 -6.32 3.57 8.46
N LEU A 392 -6.20 3.73 7.15
CA LEU A 392 -7.24 4.42 6.37
C LEU A 392 -8.56 3.65 6.37
N ALA A 393 -8.49 2.31 6.33
CA ALA A 393 -9.66 1.45 6.36
C ALA A 393 -10.52 1.68 7.61
N SER A 394 -9.91 1.91 8.77
CA SER A 394 -10.64 2.21 10.00
C SER A 394 -11.21 3.64 10.06
N GLN A 395 -10.68 4.58 9.27
CA GLN A 395 -11.23 5.93 9.12
C GLN A 395 -12.37 6.04 8.08
N ILE A 396 -12.58 5.01 7.26
CA ILE A 396 -13.68 4.90 6.31
C ILE A 396 -14.90 4.33 7.04
N ALA A 397 -15.67 5.21 7.69
CA ALA A 397 -16.98 4.87 8.23
C ALA A 397 -18.07 5.43 7.30
N GLY A 398 -18.37 4.76 6.19
CA GLY A 398 -19.43 5.20 5.28
C GLY A 398 -20.78 5.37 5.99
N GLU A 399 -21.69 6.15 5.41
CA GLU A 399 -23.09 6.23 5.87
C GLU A 399 -23.84 4.90 5.67
N ASP A 400 -23.24 3.95 4.95
CA ASP A 400 -23.74 2.61 4.74
C ASP A 400 -23.58 1.76 6.01
N GLU A 401 -24.70 1.41 6.63
CA GLU A 401 -24.75 0.59 7.85
C GLU A 401 -24.08 -0.78 7.67
N GLU A 402 -24.06 -1.35 6.47
CA GLU A 402 -23.43 -2.64 6.21
C GLU A 402 -21.90 -2.49 6.20
N TYR A 403 -21.41 -1.46 5.51
CA TYR A 403 -19.98 -1.14 5.49
C TYR A 403 -19.43 -0.74 6.87
N ALA A 404 -20.25 -0.06 7.69
CA ALA A 404 -19.88 0.33 9.05
C ALA A 404 -19.63 -0.87 9.98
N LYS A 405 -20.24 -2.03 9.70
CA LYS A 405 -20.11 -3.28 10.49
C LYS A 405 -18.87 -4.11 10.11
N LEU A 406 -18.20 -3.78 9.00
CA LEU A 406 -17.03 -4.50 8.53
C LEU A 406 -15.82 -4.28 9.44
N SER A 407 -15.02 -5.33 9.62
CA SER A 407 -13.70 -5.22 10.26
C SER A 407 -12.72 -4.40 9.38
N PRO A 408 -11.59 -3.91 9.93
CA PRO A 408 -10.58 -3.22 9.11
C PRO A 408 -10.06 -4.06 7.91
N PRO A 409 -9.75 -5.37 8.05
CA PRO A 409 -9.45 -6.23 6.91
C PRO A 409 -10.56 -6.28 5.85
N GLU A 410 -11.82 -6.38 6.26
CA GLU A 410 -12.97 -6.43 5.35
C GLU A 410 -13.15 -5.09 4.62
N LYS A 411 -12.94 -3.96 5.29
CA LYS A 411 -13.00 -2.63 4.67
C LYS A 411 -11.91 -2.44 3.62
N TRP A 412 -10.67 -2.86 3.94
CA TRP A 412 -9.56 -2.84 2.98
C TRP A 412 -9.85 -3.73 1.78
N PHE A 413 -10.36 -4.94 2.01
CA PHE A 413 -10.80 -5.83 0.94
C PHE A 413 -11.84 -5.16 0.03
N GLU A 414 -12.92 -4.61 0.60
CA GLU A 414 -13.99 -4.02 -0.21
C GLU A 414 -13.49 -2.86 -1.06
N VAL A 415 -12.66 -1.96 -0.51
CA VAL A 415 -12.18 -0.81 -1.29
C VAL A 415 -11.20 -1.21 -2.39
N THR A 416 -10.31 -2.19 -2.13
CA THR A 416 -9.41 -2.71 -3.16
C THR A 416 -10.18 -3.47 -4.24
N ARG A 417 -11.12 -4.33 -3.84
CA ARG A 417 -11.98 -5.10 -4.75
C ARG A 417 -12.81 -4.19 -5.65
N GLU A 418 -13.45 -3.16 -5.08
CA GLU A 418 -14.23 -2.20 -5.85
C GLU A 418 -13.36 -1.45 -6.85
N ALA A 419 -12.16 -0.98 -6.44
CA ALA A 419 -11.23 -0.33 -7.35
C ALA A 419 -10.84 -1.25 -8.53
N LEU A 420 -10.53 -2.52 -8.26
CA LEU A 420 -10.21 -3.52 -9.29
C LEU A 420 -11.41 -3.82 -10.20
N ALA A 421 -12.60 -3.97 -9.63
CA ALA A 421 -13.80 -4.26 -10.42
C ALA A 421 -14.22 -3.06 -11.29
N ASP A 422 -14.03 -1.82 -10.82
CA ASP A 422 -14.23 -0.59 -11.58
C ASP A 422 -13.22 -0.42 -12.74
N MET A 423 -12.14 -1.19 -12.72
CA MET A 423 -11.17 -1.32 -13.81
C MET A 423 -11.54 -2.44 -14.81
N GLY A 424 -12.64 -3.16 -14.56
CA GLY A 424 -13.16 -4.20 -15.46
C GLY A 424 -12.59 -5.60 -15.23
N LEU A 425 -11.94 -5.84 -14.09
CA LEU A 425 -11.43 -7.18 -13.76
C LEU A 425 -12.57 -8.19 -13.59
N THR A 426 -12.34 -9.39 -14.11
CA THR A 426 -13.30 -10.50 -14.06
C THR A 426 -13.29 -11.17 -12.68
N GLU A 427 -14.29 -12.00 -12.40
CA GLU A 427 -14.30 -12.83 -11.19
C GLU A 427 -13.06 -13.74 -11.08
N GLN A 428 -12.56 -14.28 -12.20
CA GLN A 428 -11.34 -15.08 -12.23
C GLN A 428 -10.11 -14.23 -11.86
N SER A 429 -10.00 -13.03 -12.41
CA SER A 429 -8.94 -12.07 -12.09
C SER A 429 -8.91 -11.75 -10.59
N LEU A 430 -10.09 -11.53 -10.00
CA LEU A 430 -10.20 -11.32 -8.55
C LEU A 430 -9.85 -12.59 -7.77
N ASN A 431 -10.27 -13.78 -8.20
CA ASN A 431 -9.83 -15.03 -7.56
C ASN A 431 -8.30 -15.18 -7.60
N ASN A 432 -7.62 -14.76 -8.67
CA ASN A 432 -6.17 -14.80 -8.74
C ASN A 432 -5.54 -13.86 -7.69
N ILE A 433 -5.94 -12.59 -7.68
CA ILE A 433 -5.37 -11.56 -6.79
C ILE A 433 -5.66 -11.83 -5.30
N PHE A 434 -6.88 -12.27 -4.97
CA PHE A 434 -7.33 -12.47 -3.59
C PHE A 434 -7.14 -13.91 -3.09
N ASN A 435 -6.80 -14.87 -3.96
CA ASN A 435 -6.61 -16.26 -3.58
C ASN A 435 -5.38 -16.91 -4.24
N THR A 436 -5.46 -17.26 -5.53
CA THR A 436 -4.48 -18.13 -6.21
C THR A 436 -3.04 -17.66 -6.09
N ASN A 437 -2.78 -16.36 -6.23
CA ASN A 437 -1.43 -15.84 -6.27
C ASN A 437 -0.70 -15.97 -4.94
N ALA A 438 -1.42 -15.96 -3.81
CA ALA A 438 -0.82 -16.15 -2.50
C ALA A 438 -0.27 -17.59 -2.36
N SER A 439 -1.02 -18.58 -2.84
CA SER A 439 -0.60 -19.98 -2.92
C SER A 439 0.69 -20.12 -3.73
N THR A 440 0.75 -19.45 -4.89
CA THR A 440 1.94 -19.43 -5.73
C THR A 440 3.09 -18.72 -5.01
N ALA A 441 2.89 -17.53 -4.45
CA ALA A 441 3.95 -16.74 -3.82
C ALA A 441 4.56 -17.43 -2.60
N TYR A 442 3.75 -18.13 -1.81
CA TYR A 442 4.15 -18.73 -0.53
C TYR A 442 4.27 -20.25 -0.55
N HIS A 443 4.15 -20.87 -1.74
CA HIS A 443 4.22 -22.33 -1.93
C HIS A 443 3.21 -23.10 -1.05
N LEU A 444 1.91 -22.81 -1.17
CA LEU A 444 0.87 -23.46 -0.34
C LEU A 444 -0.16 -24.23 -1.15
#